data_AF-A0A817KDM9-F1
#
_entry.id   AF-A0A817KDM9-F1
#
_cell.length_a   1.000
_cell.length_b   1.000
_cell.length_c   1.000
_cell.angle_alpha   90.00
_cell.angle_beta   90.00
_cell.angle_gamma   90.00
#
_symmetry.space_group_name_H-M   'P 1'
#
loop_
_entity.id
_entity.type
_entity.pdbx_description
1 polymer ?
#
loop_
_entity_poly.entity_id
_entity_poly.type
_entity_poly.pdbx_seq_one_letter_code
_entity_poly.pdbx_strand_id
1 'polypeptide(L)'
;MDHDQKNMLNKNLLEDNAKNYSQEHFQITIEDLPSFDQIEILDSQIISQDLIHMIKIINGNLYFLPNGLYERLLICLHSLFYERLDYYNLTLGRTKDKNLIKIERCDNQNQIHITTNQCLLERIQNILIHNLFSFYPTVNLRIDT
;
A
#
# COMPACT_ATOMS: atom_id res chain seq x y z
N MET A 1 48.34 -5.94 4.97
CA MET A 1 47.93 -6.85 3.88
C MET A 1 48.81 -6.51 2.70
N ASP A 2 49.63 -7.46 2.25
CA ASP A 2 50.61 -7.25 1.18
C ASP A 2 49.93 -6.87 -0.13
N HIS A 3 50.53 -5.94 -0.87
CA HIS A 3 49.96 -5.40 -2.11
C HIS A 3 49.68 -6.50 -3.14
N ASP A 4 50.44 -7.60 -3.09
CA ASP A 4 50.33 -8.75 -3.97
C ASP A 4 49.14 -9.66 -3.63
N GLN A 5 48.78 -9.78 -2.34
CA GLN A 5 47.60 -10.55 -1.92
C GLN A 5 46.30 -9.88 -2.36
N LYS A 6 46.27 -8.54 -2.38
CA LYS A 6 45.11 -7.75 -2.84
C LYS A 6 44.87 -7.90 -4.35
N ASN A 7 45.94 -8.03 -5.12
CA ASN A 7 45.87 -8.24 -6.57
C ASN A 7 45.45 -9.67 -6.94
N MET A 8 45.88 -10.71 -6.21
CA MET A 8 45.39 -12.08 -6.42
C MET A 8 43.91 -12.24 -6.06
N LEU A 9 43.43 -11.59 -4.99
CA LEU A 9 42.02 -11.65 -4.60
C LEU A 9 41.11 -11.04 -5.68
N ASN A 10 41.51 -9.87 -6.22
CA ASN A 10 40.76 -9.21 -7.29
C ASN A 10 40.78 -9.99 -8.60
N LYS A 11 41.87 -10.71 -8.90
CA LYS A 11 41.98 -11.52 -10.11
C LYS A 11 41.10 -12.77 -10.04
N ASN A 12 41.04 -13.44 -8.89
CA ASN A 12 40.16 -14.59 -8.67
C ASN A 12 38.67 -14.17 -8.68
N LEU A 13 38.33 -13.02 -8.08
CA LEU A 13 36.95 -12.47 -8.12
C LEU A 13 36.50 -12.06 -9.53
N LEU A 14 37.42 -11.63 -10.39
CA LEU A 14 37.11 -11.31 -11.79
C LEU A 14 37.01 -12.57 -12.66
N GLU A 15 37.83 -13.60 -12.39
CA GLU A 15 37.79 -14.87 -13.13
C GLU A 15 36.60 -15.76 -12.73
N ASP A 16 36.14 -15.71 -11.48
CA ASP A 16 34.91 -16.41 -11.03
C ASP A 16 33.63 -15.72 -11.54
N ASN A 17 33.67 -14.40 -11.75
CA ASN A 17 32.55 -13.66 -12.37
C ASN A 17 32.56 -13.74 -13.90
N ALA A 18 33.70 -13.97 -14.54
CA ALA A 18 33.80 -14.08 -16.00
C ALA A 18 33.38 -15.45 -16.55
N LYS A 19 33.28 -16.48 -15.70
CA LYS A 19 32.94 -17.86 -16.13
C LYS A 19 31.48 -18.26 -15.94
N ASN A 20 30.65 -17.43 -15.30
CA ASN A 20 29.23 -17.73 -15.04
C ASN A 20 28.23 -16.82 -15.78
N TYR A 21 28.68 -15.92 -16.65
CA TYR A 21 27.82 -15.27 -17.65
C TYR A 21 27.93 -16.02 -18.98
N SER A 22 27.71 -17.33 -18.97
CA SER A 22 27.10 -17.94 -20.15
C SER A 22 25.81 -17.18 -20.38
N GLN A 23 25.72 -16.51 -21.51
CA GLN A 23 24.53 -15.91 -22.08
C GLN A 23 23.46 -17.00 -22.26
N GLU A 24 22.87 -17.46 -21.16
CA GLU A 24 21.48 -17.87 -21.21
C GLU A 24 20.75 -16.58 -21.51
N HIS A 25 20.51 -16.37 -22.81
CA HIS A 25 19.45 -15.48 -23.25
C HIS A 25 18.22 -15.89 -22.46
N PHE A 26 17.94 -15.21 -21.36
CA PHE A 26 16.60 -15.08 -20.84
C PHE A 26 15.82 -14.36 -21.94
N GLN A 27 15.42 -15.12 -22.96
CA GLN A 27 14.20 -14.83 -23.68
C GLN A 27 13.11 -14.99 -22.62
N ILE A 28 12.89 -13.91 -21.87
CA ILE A 28 11.61 -13.71 -21.23
C ILE A 28 10.68 -13.53 -22.42
N THR A 29 10.09 -14.64 -22.87
CA THR A 29 8.90 -14.57 -23.69
C THR A 29 7.88 -13.89 -22.80
N ILE A 30 7.72 -12.59 -22.95
CA ILE A 30 6.56 -11.90 -22.41
C ILE A 30 5.44 -12.50 -23.23
N GLU A 31 4.71 -13.45 -22.65
CA GLU A 31 3.45 -13.92 -23.22
C GLU A 31 2.66 -12.67 -23.59
N ASP A 32 2.11 -12.64 -24.81
CA ASP A 32 1.34 -11.51 -25.29
C ASP A 32 0.31 -11.15 -24.22
N LEU A 33 0.53 -10.02 -23.54
CA LEU A 33 -0.39 -9.55 -22.53
C LEU A 33 -1.74 -9.35 -23.23
N PRO A 34 -2.84 -9.86 -22.66
CA PRO A 34 -4.14 -9.72 -23.28
C PRO A 34 -4.39 -8.24 -23.58
N SER A 35 -4.94 -7.95 -24.76
CA SER A 35 -5.40 -6.60 -25.05
C SER A 35 -6.47 -6.21 -24.03
N PHE A 36 -6.66 -4.91 -23.79
CA PHE A 36 -7.62 -4.43 -22.79
C PHE A 36 -9.03 -5.03 -23.00
N ASP A 37 -9.38 -5.25 -24.26
CA ASP A 37 -10.65 -5.81 -24.75
C ASP A 37 -10.78 -7.33 -24.53
N GLN A 38 -9.68 -8.02 -24.18
CA GLN A 38 -9.62 -9.45 -23.87
C GLN A 38 -9.65 -9.72 -22.36
N ILE A 39 -9.63 -8.67 -21.51
CA ILE A 39 -9.73 -8.81 -20.07
C ILE A 39 -11.21 -8.99 -19.71
N GLU A 40 -11.63 -10.24 -19.52
CA GLU A 40 -12.94 -10.55 -18.95
C GLU A 40 -12.92 -10.25 -17.44
N ILE A 41 -13.68 -9.24 -17.02
CA ILE A 41 -13.92 -8.95 -15.60
C ILE A 41 -15.24 -9.61 -15.23
N LEU A 42 -15.18 -10.67 -14.44
CA LEU A 42 -16.38 -11.36 -13.97
C LEU A 42 -17.16 -10.43 -13.02
N ASP A 43 -18.50 -10.50 -13.03
CA ASP A 43 -19.35 -9.77 -12.08
C ASP A 43 -18.97 -10.06 -10.61
N SER A 44 -18.41 -11.24 -10.34
CA SER A 44 -17.88 -11.59 -9.03
C SER A 44 -16.71 -10.71 -8.58
N GLN A 45 -16.00 -10.09 -9.53
CA GLN A 45 -14.85 -9.22 -9.31
C GLN A 45 -15.23 -7.75 -9.19
N ILE A 46 -16.43 -7.37 -9.61
CA ILE A 46 -16.94 -6.00 -9.54
C ILE A 46 -17.22 -5.63 -8.08
N ILE A 47 -16.68 -4.49 -7.67
CA ILE A 47 -16.86 -3.90 -6.34
C ILE A 47 -18.24 -3.27 -6.26
N SER A 48 -18.99 -3.50 -5.18
CA SER A 48 -20.24 -2.76 -4.96
C SER A 48 -19.92 -1.27 -4.77
N GLN A 49 -20.57 -0.42 -5.56
CA GLN A 49 -20.49 1.03 -5.45
C GLN A 49 -21.72 1.64 -4.77
N ASP A 50 -22.50 0.83 -4.04
CA ASP A 50 -23.63 1.34 -3.26
C ASP A 50 -23.14 2.43 -2.29
N LEU A 51 -23.83 3.57 -2.27
CA LEU A 51 -23.57 4.78 -1.47
C LEU A 51 -22.16 4.89 -0.87
N ILE A 52 -21.27 5.59 -1.57
CA ILE A 52 -19.87 5.75 -1.18
C ILE A 52 -19.71 6.99 -0.28
N HIS A 53 -19.00 6.81 0.84
CA HIS A 53 -18.65 7.86 1.79
C HIS A 53 -17.15 8.09 1.83
N MET A 54 -16.75 9.30 2.23
CA MET A 54 -15.37 9.68 2.46
C MET A 54 -15.19 10.08 3.93
N ILE A 55 -14.25 9.45 4.61
CA ILE A 55 -13.75 9.84 5.93
C ILE A 55 -12.44 10.58 5.72
N LYS A 56 -12.29 11.77 6.30
CA LYS A 56 -11.03 12.51 6.35
C LYS A 56 -10.46 12.43 7.75
N ILE A 57 -9.20 12.01 7.86
CA ILE A 57 -8.44 12.08 9.10
C ILE A 57 -7.56 13.32 9.02
N ILE A 58 -7.78 14.23 9.96
CA ILE A 58 -7.05 15.49 10.07
C ILE A 58 -6.49 15.66 11.49
N ASN A 59 -5.50 16.53 11.62
CA ASN A 59 -5.03 17.01 12.91
C ASN A 59 -5.61 18.41 13.16
N GLY A 60 -6.54 18.54 14.11
CA GLY A 60 -7.30 19.76 14.33
C GLY A 60 -6.47 20.94 14.86
N ASN A 61 -5.26 20.70 15.38
CA ASN A 61 -4.43 21.74 16.00
C ASN A 61 -3.17 22.08 15.21
N LEU A 62 -2.79 21.27 14.21
CA LEU A 62 -1.50 21.38 13.54
C LEU A 62 -1.65 21.01 12.06
N TYR A 63 -0.85 21.64 11.21
CA TYR A 63 -0.79 21.33 9.78
C TYR A 63 0.10 20.12 9.47
N PHE A 64 0.11 19.08 10.32
CA PHE A 64 0.85 17.85 10.05
C PHE A 64 0.16 16.63 10.64
N LEU A 65 0.38 15.48 10.01
CA LEU A 65 0.02 14.17 10.55
C LEU A 65 1.26 13.51 11.19
N PRO A 66 1.09 12.78 12.31
CA PRO A 66 2.20 12.05 12.91
C PRO A 66 2.87 11.10 11.92
N ASN A 67 4.21 11.03 11.99
CA ASN A 67 4.98 10.03 11.24
C ASN A 67 4.49 8.62 11.60
N GLY A 68 4.33 7.76 10.61
CA GLY A 68 3.83 6.39 10.83
C GLY A 68 2.31 6.27 10.96
N LEU A 69 1.55 7.39 10.95
CA LEU A 69 0.09 7.34 11.10
C LEU A 69 -0.56 6.51 9.99
N TYR A 70 -0.10 6.67 8.75
CA TYR A 70 -0.63 5.95 7.60
C TYR A 70 -0.39 4.44 7.73
N GLU A 71 0.84 4.03 8.06
CA GLU A 71 1.21 2.63 8.24
C GLU A 71 0.41 1.99 9.38
N ARG A 72 0.23 2.74 10.48
CA ARG A 72 -0.57 2.28 11.62
C ARG A 72 -2.06 2.22 11.31
N LEU A 73 -2.58 3.13 10.48
CA LEU A 73 -3.94 3.05 9.94
C LEU A 73 -4.13 1.74 9.17
N LEU A 74 -3.18 1.39 8.28
CA LEU A 74 -3.25 0.15 7.50
C LEU A 74 -3.24 -1.10 8.39
N ILE A 75 -2.48 -1.08 9.49
CA ILE A 75 -2.49 -2.14 10.51
C ILE A 75 -3.87 -2.22 11.19
N CYS A 76 -4.43 -1.08 11.62
CA CYS A 76 -5.73 -1.06 12.30
C CYS A 76 -6.87 -1.57 11.41
N LEU A 77 -6.81 -1.29 10.11
CA LEU A 77 -7.81 -1.72 9.14
C LEU A 77 -7.52 -3.09 8.52
N HIS A 78 -6.40 -3.74 8.87
CA HIS A 78 -5.93 -4.96 8.22
C HIS A 78 -7.01 -6.05 8.14
N SER A 79 -7.76 -6.26 9.22
CA SER A 79 -8.80 -7.29 9.30
C SER A 79 -10.02 -7.05 8.40
N LEU A 80 -10.16 -5.86 7.82
CA LEU A 80 -11.25 -5.56 6.89
C LEU A 80 -10.89 -5.99 5.46
N PHE A 81 -9.61 -6.03 5.12
CA PHE A 81 -9.16 -6.38 3.78
C PHE A 81 -9.23 -7.89 3.57
N TYR A 82 -10.00 -8.31 2.58
CA TYR A 82 -9.89 -9.63 1.98
C TYR A 82 -8.80 -9.63 0.91
N GLU A 83 -8.78 -8.58 0.08
CA GLU A 83 -7.72 -8.29 -0.87
C GLU A 83 -7.24 -6.85 -0.67
N ARG A 84 -5.94 -6.64 -0.90
CA ARG A 84 -5.28 -5.36 -0.68
C ARG A 84 -4.17 -5.16 -1.72
N LEU A 85 -4.09 -3.95 -2.24
CA LEU A 85 -3.06 -3.49 -3.15
C LEU A 85 -2.51 -2.16 -2.66
N ASP A 86 -1.20 -2.13 -2.40
CA ASP A 86 -0.52 -0.96 -1.85
C ASP A 86 0.33 -0.26 -2.92
N TYR A 87 0.15 1.04 -3.01
CA TYR A 87 0.98 1.98 -3.75
C TYR A 87 1.57 2.99 -2.77
N TYR A 88 2.47 3.84 -3.27
CA TYR A 88 3.20 4.80 -2.46
C TYR A 88 2.32 5.70 -1.57
N ASN A 89 1.23 6.25 -2.14
CA ASN A 89 0.31 7.17 -1.45
C ASN A 89 -1.15 6.68 -1.45
N LEU A 90 -1.38 5.43 -1.84
CA LEU A 90 -2.71 4.90 -2.09
C LEU A 90 -2.74 3.41 -1.72
N THR A 91 -3.72 3.01 -0.91
CA THR A 91 -4.06 1.62 -0.71
C THR A 91 -5.46 1.38 -1.23
N LEU A 92 -5.61 0.37 -2.08
CA LEU A 92 -6.90 -0.14 -2.52
C LEU A 92 -7.18 -1.46 -1.82
N GLY A 93 -8.41 -1.64 -1.39
CA GLY A 93 -8.83 -2.83 -0.67
C GLY A 93 -10.25 -3.23 -1.00
N ARG A 94 -10.48 -4.52 -0.95
CA ARG A 94 -11.78 -5.15 -1.10
C ARG A 94 -12.07 -6.02 0.10
N THR A 95 -13.25 -5.90 0.68
CA THR A 95 -13.73 -6.81 1.74
C THR A 95 -14.27 -8.11 1.13
N LYS A 96 -14.49 -9.13 1.97
CA LYS A 96 -15.08 -10.41 1.52
C LYS A 96 -16.45 -10.23 0.87
N ASP A 97 -17.21 -9.25 1.33
CA ASP A 97 -18.55 -8.89 0.81
C ASP A 97 -18.48 -7.92 -0.37
N LYS A 98 -17.30 -7.78 -1.01
CA LYS A 98 -17.05 -6.94 -2.19
C LYS A 98 -17.25 -5.44 -1.98
N ASN A 99 -17.20 -4.96 -0.74
CA ASN A 99 -17.18 -3.53 -0.43
C ASN A 99 -15.78 -2.94 -0.64
N LEU A 100 -15.74 -1.69 -1.11
CA LEU A 100 -14.57 -0.86 -1.33
C LEU A 100 -13.99 -0.32 -0.02
N ILE A 101 -12.67 -0.34 0.07
CA ILE A 101 -11.90 0.50 0.99
C ILE A 101 -10.73 1.09 0.19
N LYS A 102 -10.79 2.39 -0.11
CA LYS A 102 -9.68 3.15 -0.70
C LYS A 102 -9.11 4.07 0.36
N ILE A 103 -7.80 4.07 0.55
CA ILE A 103 -7.10 4.94 1.51
C ILE A 103 -6.05 5.74 0.76
N GLU A 104 -6.15 7.06 0.79
CA GLU A 104 -5.26 7.97 0.07
C GLU A 104 -4.55 8.92 1.04
N ARG A 105 -3.22 9.02 0.92
CA ARG A 105 -2.39 9.96 1.66
C ARG A 105 -2.29 11.26 0.86
N CYS A 106 -2.92 12.32 1.34
CA CYS A 106 -2.91 13.63 0.70
C CYS A 106 -1.83 14.52 1.33
N ASP A 107 -0.57 14.30 0.96
CA ASP A 107 0.60 14.97 1.55
C ASP A 107 0.50 16.49 1.54
N ASN A 108 0.05 17.06 0.42
CA ASN A 108 -0.09 18.51 0.27
C ASN A 108 -1.14 19.12 1.22
N GLN A 109 -2.04 18.30 1.76
CA GLN A 109 -3.15 18.72 2.60
C GLN A 109 -3.03 18.18 4.03
N ASN A 110 -1.95 17.45 4.35
CA ASN A 110 -1.73 16.83 5.66
C ASN A 110 -2.96 16.07 6.18
N GLN A 111 -3.56 15.27 5.30
CA GLN A 111 -4.76 14.51 5.61
C GLN A 111 -4.69 13.12 4.98
N ILE A 112 -5.44 12.19 5.55
CA ILE A 112 -5.69 10.87 4.96
C ILE A 112 -7.17 10.78 4.62
N HIS A 113 -7.48 10.36 3.40
CA HIS A 113 -8.84 10.10 2.97
C HIS A 113 -9.10 8.60 2.95
N ILE A 114 -10.23 8.17 3.50
CA ILE A 114 -10.72 6.81 3.42
C ILE A 114 -12.06 6.84 2.71
N THR A 115 -12.11 6.32 1.50
CA THR A 115 -13.34 6.16 0.72
C THR A 115 -13.86 4.74 0.86
N THR A 116 -15.12 4.57 1.24
CA THR A 116 -15.70 3.26 1.55
C THR A 116 -17.21 3.24 1.36
N ASN A 117 -17.83 2.06 1.29
CA ASN A 117 -19.29 1.92 1.24
C ASN A 117 -19.91 2.27 2.61
N GLN A 118 -21.15 2.76 2.58
CA GLN A 118 -21.91 3.13 3.78
C GLN A 118 -21.96 2.03 4.85
N CYS A 119 -22.07 0.76 4.46
CA CYS A 119 -22.12 -0.37 5.38
C CYS A 119 -20.84 -0.54 6.24
N LEU A 120 -19.72 0.05 5.83
CA LEU A 120 -18.44 -0.01 6.54
C LEU A 120 -18.14 1.27 7.34
N LEU A 121 -18.89 2.35 7.12
CA LEU A 121 -18.58 3.68 7.65
C LEU A 121 -18.40 3.68 9.16
N GLU A 122 -19.43 3.26 9.90
CA GLU A 122 -19.43 3.24 11.36
C GLU A 122 -18.34 2.33 11.92
N ARG A 123 -18.15 1.15 11.29
CA ARG A 123 -17.11 0.19 11.69
C ARG A 123 -15.71 0.79 11.55
N ILE A 124 -15.44 1.47 10.44
CA ILE A 124 -14.15 2.13 10.21
C ILE A 124 -13.97 3.26 11.22
N GLN A 125 -14.96 4.14 11.41
CA GLN A 125 -14.89 5.24 12.38
C GLN A 125 -14.57 4.73 13.80
N ASN A 126 -15.21 3.64 14.23
CA ASN A 126 -14.93 3.04 15.54
C ASN A 126 -13.49 2.52 15.65
N ILE A 127 -12.96 1.85 14.62
CA ILE A 127 -11.55 1.42 14.59
C ILE A 127 -10.60 2.62 14.66
N LEU A 128 -10.91 3.71 13.96
CA LEU A 128 -10.09 4.92 13.99
C LEU A 128 -10.06 5.54 15.40
N ILE A 129 -11.22 5.74 16.01
CA ILE A 129 -11.34 6.39 17.32
C ILE A 129 -10.72 5.53 18.42
N HIS A 130 -11.05 4.24 18.45
CA HIS A 130 -10.66 3.38 19.57
C HIS A 130 -9.29 2.75 19.42
N ASN A 131 -8.83 2.50 18.20
CA ASN A 131 -7.54 1.85 17.98
C ASN A 131 -6.52 2.86 17.48
N LEU A 132 -6.75 3.52 16.34
CA LEU A 132 -5.72 4.39 15.74
C LEU A 132 -5.40 5.60 16.62
N PHE A 133 -6.41 6.37 17.02
CA PHE A 133 -6.21 7.63 17.75
C PHE A 133 -5.65 7.40 19.15
N SER A 134 -5.93 6.24 19.75
CA SER A 134 -5.39 5.85 21.06
C SER A 134 -3.85 5.79 21.09
N PHE A 135 -3.20 5.55 19.94
CA PHE A 135 -1.73 5.55 19.84
C PHE A 135 -1.11 6.96 19.82
N TYR A 136 -1.92 8.00 19.60
CA TYR A 136 -1.47 9.38 19.48
C TYR A 136 -2.24 10.28 20.46
N PRO A 137 -2.20 10.01 21.78
CA PRO A 137 -3.07 10.67 22.76
C PRO A 137 -2.80 12.17 22.91
N THR A 138 -1.63 12.64 22.48
CA THR A 138 -1.24 14.06 22.52
C THR A 138 -1.56 14.81 21.21
N VAL A 139 -2.06 14.10 20.19
CA VAL A 139 -2.38 14.66 18.88
C VAL A 139 -3.90 14.79 18.77
N ASN A 140 -4.39 15.96 18.36
CA ASN A 140 -5.81 16.22 18.19
C ASN A 140 -6.31 15.67 16.85
N LEU A 141 -6.26 14.35 16.69
CA LEU A 141 -6.79 13.68 15.51
C LEU A 141 -8.33 13.73 15.51
N ARG A 142 -8.92 14.03 14.35
CA ARG A 142 -10.37 14.13 14.15
C ARG A 142 -10.79 13.45 12.86
N ILE A 143 -12.06 13.06 12.82
CA ILE A 143 -12.74 12.51 11.65
C ILE A 143 -13.72 13.56 11.14
N ASP A 144 -13.58 13.93 9.88
CA ASP A 144 -14.61 14.66 9.13
C ASP A 144 -15.21 13.71 8.07
N THR A 145 -16.52 13.60 8.03
CA THR A 145 -17.26 12.76 7.05
C THR A 145 -18.21 13.59 6.21
#